data_AF-A0A919Y4J4-F1
#
_entry.id   AF-A0A919Y4J4-F1
#
_cell.length_a   1.000
_cell.length_b   1.000
_cell.length_c   1.000
_cell.angle_alpha   90.00
_cell.angle_beta   90.00
_cell.angle_gamma   90.00
#
_symmetry.space_group_name_H-M   'P 1'
#
loop_
_entity.id
_entity.type
_entity.pdbx_description
1 polymer ?
#
loop_
_entity_poly.entity_id
_entity_poly.type
_entity_poly.pdbx_seq_one_letter_code
_entity_poly.pdbx_strand_id
1 'polypeptide(L)'
;MNQPPVEPVIQREGNIVNIEMTAQVTDVEISEGVFYNAWTFNGTVPGPVIRVKEGDTLNFTLKNMDPDMPHSMDFHAVHAAPSKKFIDVMPTEQGTFTYPASTPGVFMYHCGTSPILLHVSNGMYGTIIVEPSNGYPSDSLVDREYTIVQSEWYREHDEDAFLDENPEYVVFNGDDFTLKEHPLLAKVGDTVRLYVTNVGPNEVSSFHVVGTTMDQVYLDGNPKNVLYGMQTVLIPSGGAAVVEVTLTEEGDYPILTHQLNDASKGATAILRVTKDGKDNHEPAMNH
;
A
#
# COMPACT_ATOMS: atom_id res chain seq x y z
N MET A 1 2.86 10.55 21.47
CA MET A 1 1.38 10.57 21.72
C MET A 1 0.83 9.30 21.12
N ASN A 2 -0.12 8.59 21.73
CA ASN A 2 -0.56 7.30 21.18
C ASN A 2 -2.09 7.19 21.18
N GLN A 3 -2.69 7.32 20.00
CA GLN A 3 -4.13 7.23 19.76
C GLN A 3 -4.46 5.84 19.21
N PRO A 4 -5.52 5.17 19.68
CA PRO A 4 -5.88 3.85 19.16
C PRO A 4 -6.33 3.93 17.69
N PRO A 5 -6.11 2.87 16.88
CA PRO A 5 -6.61 2.80 15.51
C PRO A 5 -8.12 3.04 15.42
N VAL A 6 -8.53 3.69 14.32
CA VAL A 6 -9.93 4.01 14.02
C VAL A 6 -10.26 3.36 12.69
N GLU A 7 -11.30 2.52 12.65
CA GLU A 7 -11.75 1.92 11.39
C GLU A 7 -12.18 2.99 10.38
N PRO A 8 -11.77 2.90 9.10
CA PRO A 8 -12.23 3.83 8.08
C PRO A 8 -13.71 3.60 7.77
N VAL A 9 -14.42 4.67 7.43
CA VAL A 9 -15.78 4.57 6.90
C VAL A 9 -15.68 4.56 5.39
N ILE A 10 -16.16 3.50 4.72
CA ILE A 10 -16.23 3.43 3.26
C ILE A 10 -17.64 2.95 2.89
N GLN A 11 -18.45 3.84 2.34
CA GLN A 11 -19.86 3.58 2.01
C GLN A 11 -20.17 4.02 0.59
N ARG A 12 -20.75 3.11 -0.20
CA ARG A 12 -21.14 3.36 -1.59
C ARG A 12 -22.61 3.74 -1.70
N GLU A 13 -22.88 4.85 -2.37
CA GLU A 13 -24.20 5.33 -2.76
C GLU A 13 -24.23 5.59 -4.26
N GLY A 14 -24.63 4.57 -5.03
CA GLY A 14 -24.55 4.62 -6.49
C GLY A 14 -23.09 4.72 -6.96
N ASN A 15 -22.76 5.79 -7.68
CA ASN A 15 -21.40 6.10 -8.14
C ASN A 15 -20.64 7.05 -7.19
N ILE A 16 -21.22 7.41 -6.05
CA ILE A 16 -20.54 8.17 -5.01
C ILE A 16 -20.02 7.18 -3.96
N VAL A 17 -18.75 7.33 -3.57
CA VAL A 17 -18.15 6.58 -2.47
C VAL A 17 -17.79 7.56 -1.37
N ASN A 18 -18.53 7.52 -0.27
CA ASN A 18 -18.27 8.30 0.93
C ASN A 18 -17.12 7.61 1.70
N ILE A 19 -16.02 8.33 1.90
CA ILE A 19 -14.82 7.82 2.57
C ILE A 19 -14.53 8.77 3.74
N GLU A 20 -14.44 8.25 4.96
CA GLU A 20 -13.97 9.01 6.12
C GLU A 20 -12.73 8.34 6.71
N MET A 21 -11.67 9.12 6.82
CA MET A 21 -10.39 8.72 7.40
C MET A 21 -9.98 9.71 8.49
N THR A 22 -9.08 9.27 9.37
CA THR A 22 -8.48 10.13 10.39
C THR A 22 -7.02 10.38 10.05
N ALA A 23 -6.50 11.56 10.38
CA ALA A 23 -5.06 11.74 10.59
C ALA A 23 -4.80 11.66 12.10
N GLN A 24 -3.89 10.79 12.54
CA GLN A 24 -3.66 10.55 13.97
C GLN A 24 -2.25 10.04 14.26
N VAL A 25 -1.80 10.22 15.49
CA VAL A 25 -0.48 9.79 15.97
C VAL A 25 -0.61 8.48 16.75
N THR A 26 0.06 7.42 16.28
CA THR A 26 -0.08 6.06 16.80
C THR A 26 1.29 5.40 16.91
N ASP A 27 1.58 4.76 18.05
CA ASP A 27 2.81 3.96 18.14
C ASP A 27 2.62 2.67 17.33
N VAL A 28 3.52 2.40 16.39
CA VAL A 28 3.54 1.17 15.58
C VAL A 28 4.85 0.42 15.81
N GLU A 29 4.79 -0.90 15.93
CA GLU A 29 5.98 -1.74 16.03
C GLU A 29 6.47 -2.06 14.62
N ILE A 30 7.65 -1.54 14.25
CA ILE A 30 8.19 -1.62 12.87
C ILE A 30 9.23 -2.74 12.71
N SER A 31 9.78 -3.19 13.83
CA SER A 31 10.66 -4.35 13.99
C SER A 31 10.56 -4.83 15.44
N GLU A 32 11.01 -6.06 15.75
CA GLU A 32 10.84 -6.67 17.08
C GLU A 32 11.38 -5.75 18.21
N GLY A 33 10.46 -5.24 19.04
CA GLY A 33 10.77 -4.33 20.14
C GLY A 33 11.12 -2.88 19.74
N VAL A 34 11.01 -2.53 18.46
CA VAL A 34 11.27 -1.20 17.91
C VAL A 34 9.94 -0.54 17.57
N PHE A 35 9.57 0.47 18.35
CA PHE A 35 8.35 1.26 18.15
C PHE A 35 8.68 2.61 17.50
N TYR A 36 7.79 3.04 16.61
CA TYR A 36 7.83 4.34 15.94
C TYR A 36 6.57 5.13 16.29
N ASN A 37 6.71 6.39 16.70
CA ASN A 37 5.57 7.29 16.93
C ASN A 37 5.02 7.82 15.60
N ALA A 38 4.32 6.96 14.86
CA ALA A 38 3.97 7.23 13.47
C ALA A 38 2.85 8.26 13.33
N TRP A 39 2.93 9.05 12.26
CA TRP A 39 1.84 9.86 11.75
C TRP A 39 1.09 9.01 10.74
N THR A 40 -0.18 8.77 10.99
CA THR A 40 -0.92 7.71 10.32
C THR A 40 -2.21 8.23 9.73
N PHE A 41 -2.70 7.52 8.73
CA PHE A 41 -4.13 7.52 8.48
C PHE A 41 -4.77 6.35 9.24
N ASN A 42 -5.79 6.61 10.05
CA ASN A 42 -6.57 5.58 10.77
C ASN A 42 -5.79 4.72 11.80
N GLY A 43 -4.56 5.12 12.16
CA GLY A 43 -3.76 4.43 13.16
C GLY A 43 -3.00 3.21 12.64
N THR A 44 -2.88 3.05 11.33
CA THR A 44 -2.09 1.99 10.71
C THR A 44 -1.06 2.59 9.76
N VAL A 45 0.05 1.87 9.56
CA VAL A 45 1.04 2.17 8.53
C VAL A 45 1.33 0.89 7.75
N PRO A 46 1.10 0.85 6.42
CA PRO A 46 0.40 1.85 5.63
C PRO A 46 -1.03 2.12 6.15
N GLY A 47 -1.61 3.23 5.74
CA GLY A 47 -3.03 3.50 5.96
C GLY A 47 -3.92 2.44 5.28
N PRO A 48 -5.22 2.38 5.62
CA PRO A 48 -6.15 1.40 5.08
C PRO A 48 -6.20 1.38 3.55
N VAL A 49 -6.29 0.18 2.96
CA VAL A 49 -6.48 0.03 1.51
C VAL A 49 -7.87 0.54 1.12
N ILE A 50 -7.91 1.46 0.16
CA ILE A 50 -9.17 1.97 -0.41
C ILE A 50 -9.42 1.26 -1.75
N ARG A 51 -10.61 0.70 -1.95
CA ARG A 51 -10.99 0.04 -3.22
C ARG A 51 -12.27 0.65 -3.78
N VAL A 52 -12.19 1.20 -4.98
CA VAL A 52 -13.28 1.87 -5.71
C VAL A 52 -13.32 1.42 -7.16
N LYS A 53 -14.32 1.85 -7.92
CA LYS A 53 -14.47 1.51 -9.34
C LYS A 53 -14.14 2.69 -10.22
N GLU A 54 -13.59 2.42 -11.41
CA GLU A 54 -13.42 3.41 -12.45
C GLU A 54 -14.75 4.13 -12.74
N GLY A 55 -14.73 5.47 -12.65
CA GLY A 55 -15.91 6.32 -12.82
C GLY A 55 -16.60 6.73 -11.52
N ASP A 56 -16.17 6.21 -10.37
CA ASP A 56 -16.67 6.67 -9.08
C ASP A 56 -16.27 8.13 -8.79
N THR A 57 -17.10 8.78 -7.98
CA THR A 57 -16.78 10.05 -7.33
C THR A 57 -16.50 9.80 -5.86
N LEU A 58 -15.28 10.09 -5.43
CA LEU A 58 -14.91 10.03 -4.02
C LEU A 58 -15.48 11.26 -3.32
N ASN A 59 -16.26 11.06 -2.27
CA ASN A 59 -16.62 12.10 -1.31
C ASN A 59 -15.83 11.82 -0.03
N PHE A 60 -14.65 12.42 0.06
CA PHE A 60 -13.65 12.11 1.07
C PHE A 60 -13.66 13.13 2.21
N THR A 61 -13.73 12.65 3.45
CA THR A 61 -13.58 13.46 4.66
C THR A 61 -12.33 13.02 5.41
N LEU A 62 -11.44 13.97 5.71
CA LEU A 62 -10.35 13.77 6.65
C LEU A 62 -10.70 14.44 7.98
N LYS A 63 -10.69 13.68 9.06
CA LYS A 63 -10.78 14.19 10.42
C LYS A 63 -9.37 14.25 11.03
N ASN A 64 -8.85 15.44 11.24
CA ASN A 64 -7.53 15.59 11.84
C ASN A 64 -7.63 15.46 13.37
N MET A 65 -7.11 14.35 13.91
CA MET A 65 -7.05 14.06 15.34
C MET A 65 -5.69 14.39 15.96
N ASP A 66 -4.70 14.77 15.16
CA ASP A 66 -3.45 15.36 15.64
C ASP A 66 -3.75 16.75 16.24
N PRO A 67 -3.29 17.05 17.47
CA PRO A 67 -3.55 18.34 18.11
C PRO A 67 -2.57 19.45 17.72
N ASP A 68 -1.46 19.11 17.04
CA ASP A 68 -0.35 20.01 16.78
C ASP A 68 -0.11 20.20 15.26
N MET A 69 -0.25 19.14 14.46
CA MET A 69 0.11 19.16 13.04
C MET A 69 -1.11 19.25 12.10
N PRO A 70 -1.10 20.16 11.11
CA PRO A 70 -2.04 20.08 9.99
C PRO A 70 -1.73 18.85 9.14
N HIS A 71 -2.78 18.26 8.56
CA HIS A 71 -2.66 17.13 7.66
C HIS A 71 -3.62 17.28 6.49
N SER A 72 -3.25 16.70 5.35
CA SER A 72 -4.05 16.67 4.13
C SER A 72 -4.06 15.27 3.52
N MET A 73 -4.70 15.13 2.37
CA MET A 73 -4.76 13.89 1.60
C MET A 73 -4.61 14.19 0.11
N ASP A 74 -3.64 13.54 -0.52
CA ASP A 74 -3.42 13.48 -1.96
C ASP A 74 -3.67 12.03 -2.41
N PHE A 75 -4.62 11.83 -3.32
CA PHE A 75 -4.87 10.56 -3.98
C PHE A 75 -4.31 10.64 -5.40
N HIS A 76 -3.34 9.82 -5.77
CA HIS A 76 -2.81 9.82 -7.16
C HIS A 76 -3.87 9.33 -8.18
N ALA A 77 -4.91 8.66 -7.71
CA ALA A 77 -6.03 8.17 -8.52
C ALA A 77 -6.96 9.26 -9.09
N VAL A 78 -6.86 10.52 -8.62
CA VAL A 78 -7.88 11.54 -8.89
C VAL A 78 -7.35 12.75 -9.66
N HIS A 79 -8.22 13.35 -10.47
CA HIS A 79 -7.93 14.63 -11.12
C HIS A 79 -8.49 15.78 -10.27
N ALA A 80 -7.63 16.49 -9.56
CA ALA A 80 -8.01 17.59 -8.68
C ALA A 80 -7.03 18.76 -8.81
N ALA A 81 -7.44 19.95 -8.37
CA ALA A 81 -6.54 21.10 -8.24
C ALA A 81 -5.93 21.07 -6.82
N PRO A 82 -4.65 20.71 -6.63
CA PRO A 82 -4.09 20.45 -5.29
C PRO A 82 -4.29 21.63 -4.33
N SER A 83 -4.08 22.86 -4.81
CA SER A 83 -4.26 24.10 -4.05
C SER A 83 -5.67 24.39 -3.53
N LYS A 84 -6.67 23.58 -3.93
CA LYS A 84 -8.06 23.69 -3.46
C LYS A 84 -8.59 22.42 -2.81
N LYS A 85 -7.97 21.28 -3.13
CA LYS A 85 -8.54 19.95 -2.95
C LYS A 85 -7.67 19.05 -2.09
N PHE A 86 -6.37 19.28 -2.05
CA PHE A 86 -5.41 18.60 -1.17
C PHE A 86 -4.85 19.59 -0.15
N ILE A 87 -5.72 20.49 0.34
CA ILE A 87 -5.34 21.51 1.33
C ILE A 87 -5.34 20.92 2.73
N ASP A 88 -4.60 21.58 3.62
CA ASP A 88 -4.53 21.21 5.02
C ASP A 88 -5.90 21.24 5.72
N VAL A 89 -6.13 20.20 6.50
CA VAL A 89 -7.12 20.15 7.58
C VAL A 89 -6.38 20.44 8.88
N MET A 90 -6.75 21.53 9.53
CA MET A 90 -6.07 21.99 10.74
C MET A 90 -6.28 21.02 11.91
N PRO A 91 -5.41 21.05 12.94
CA PRO A 91 -5.57 20.25 14.14
C PRO A 91 -6.99 20.30 14.70
N THR A 92 -7.54 19.13 15.06
CA THR A 92 -8.90 18.95 15.60
C THR A 92 -10.06 19.31 14.67
N GLU A 93 -9.78 19.73 13.42
CA GLU A 93 -10.80 20.05 12.42
C GLU A 93 -11.10 18.85 11.49
N GLN A 94 -12.07 19.04 10.60
CA GLN A 94 -12.36 18.11 9.52
C GLN A 94 -12.55 18.87 8.20
N GLY A 95 -12.09 18.27 7.10
CA GLY A 95 -12.29 18.79 5.75
C GLY A 95 -12.93 17.72 4.87
N THR A 96 -13.89 18.13 4.04
CA THR A 96 -14.55 17.25 3.05
C THR A 96 -14.26 17.74 1.64
N PHE A 97 -13.88 16.82 0.77
CA PHE A 97 -13.44 17.07 -0.58
C PHE A 97 -14.05 16.04 -1.53
N THR A 98 -14.15 16.42 -2.80
CA THR A 98 -14.81 15.59 -3.81
C THR A 98 -13.96 15.55 -5.08
N TYR A 99 -13.72 14.34 -5.59
CA TYR A 99 -12.87 14.09 -6.75
C TYR A 99 -13.40 12.92 -7.59
N PRO A 100 -13.24 12.95 -8.92
CA PRO A 100 -13.50 11.79 -9.78
C PRO A 100 -12.31 10.82 -9.81
N ALA A 101 -12.57 9.52 -9.69
CA ALA A 101 -11.61 8.43 -9.91
C ALA A 101 -11.83 7.84 -11.32
N SER A 102 -11.26 8.49 -12.33
CA SER A 102 -11.56 8.21 -13.75
C SER A 102 -10.53 7.34 -14.47
N THR A 103 -9.49 6.87 -13.78
CA THR A 103 -8.42 6.07 -14.37
C THR A 103 -8.25 4.79 -13.56
N PRO A 104 -8.34 3.61 -14.20
CA PRO A 104 -8.19 2.36 -13.49
C PRO A 104 -6.71 2.10 -13.19
N GLY A 105 -6.46 1.46 -12.06
CA GLY A 105 -5.11 1.18 -11.62
C GLY A 105 -4.95 0.98 -10.12
N VAL A 106 -3.69 0.94 -9.72
CA VAL A 106 -3.24 0.93 -8.32
C VAL A 106 -2.45 2.21 -8.12
N PHE A 107 -2.78 2.96 -7.09
CA PHE A 107 -2.23 4.30 -6.89
C PHE A 107 -1.85 4.49 -5.44
N MET A 108 -0.79 5.26 -5.21
CA MET A 108 -0.47 5.78 -3.89
C MET A 108 -1.53 6.81 -3.47
N TYR A 109 -1.79 6.86 -2.17
CA TYR A 109 -2.28 8.08 -1.54
C TYR A 109 -1.34 8.45 -0.40
N HIS A 110 -1.27 9.73 -0.08
CA HIS A 110 -0.41 10.21 1.00
C HIS A 110 -0.83 11.58 1.54
N CYS A 111 -0.23 12.00 2.64
CA CYS A 111 -0.39 13.38 3.10
C CYS A 111 0.35 14.35 2.16
N GLY A 112 -0.32 15.42 1.75
CA GLY A 112 0.22 16.46 0.86
C GLY A 112 0.70 17.72 1.59
N THR A 113 0.74 17.69 2.93
CA THR A 113 1.09 18.86 3.74
C THR A 113 2.59 19.10 3.68
N SER A 114 3.00 20.37 3.62
CA SER A 114 4.41 20.72 3.52
C SER A 114 5.11 20.68 4.88
N PRO A 115 6.34 20.12 5.00
CA PRO A 115 7.09 19.41 3.96
C PRO A 115 6.54 17.99 3.71
N ILE A 116 6.23 17.65 2.46
CA ILE A 116 5.62 16.35 2.13
C ILE A 116 6.49 15.18 2.58
N LEU A 117 7.82 15.30 2.41
CA LEU A 117 8.77 14.30 2.85
C LEU A 117 8.63 13.97 4.35
N LEU A 118 8.42 14.97 5.20
CA LEU A 118 8.24 14.78 6.64
C LEU A 118 7.00 13.93 6.93
N HIS A 119 5.87 14.24 6.28
CA HIS A 119 4.63 13.50 6.52
C HIS A 119 4.66 12.08 5.98
N VAL A 120 5.21 11.87 4.78
CA VAL A 120 5.33 10.53 4.18
C VAL A 120 6.32 9.67 4.97
N SER A 121 7.50 10.21 5.32
CA SER A 121 8.52 9.45 6.07
C SER A 121 8.08 9.05 7.47
N ASN A 122 7.11 9.78 8.05
CA ASN A 122 6.52 9.45 9.35
C ASN A 122 5.34 8.46 9.27
N GLY A 123 4.94 7.99 8.09
CA GLY A 123 3.94 6.91 7.93
C GLY A 123 2.65 7.29 7.20
N MET A 124 2.49 8.54 6.72
CA MET A 124 1.22 8.99 6.11
C MET A 124 1.11 8.64 4.63
N TYR A 125 1.01 7.34 4.34
CA TYR A 125 0.85 6.80 2.99
C TYR A 125 -0.03 5.55 2.97
N GLY A 126 -0.54 5.19 1.80
CA GLY A 126 -1.27 3.94 1.57
C GLY A 126 -1.61 3.73 0.10
N THR A 127 -2.50 2.78 -0.17
CA THR A 127 -2.87 2.38 -1.53
C THR A 127 -4.36 2.56 -1.77
N ILE A 128 -4.71 3.16 -2.91
CA ILE A 128 -6.06 3.16 -3.49
C ILE A 128 -6.07 2.35 -4.80
N ILE A 129 -6.96 1.37 -4.87
CA ILE A 129 -7.22 0.55 -6.05
C ILE A 129 -8.47 1.09 -6.75
N VAL A 130 -8.34 1.45 -8.02
CA VAL A 130 -9.46 1.81 -8.90
C VAL A 130 -9.68 0.65 -9.87
N GLU A 131 -10.70 -0.17 -9.59
CA GLU A 131 -11.05 -1.33 -10.39
C GLU A 131 -11.42 -0.93 -11.83
N PRO A 132 -10.80 -1.54 -12.86
CA PRO A 132 -11.17 -1.28 -14.24
C PRO A 132 -12.63 -1.62 -14.52
N SER A 133 -13.34 -0.74 -15.23
CA SER A 133 -14.75 -0.93 -15.57
C SER A 133 -15.04 -2.22 -16.35
N ASN A 134 -14.07 -2.68 -17.14
CA ASN A 134 -14.13 -3.92 -17.92
C ASN A 134 -13.25 -5.05 -17.36
N GLY A 135 -12.72 -4.89 -16.14
CA GLY A 135 -11.78 -5.84 -15.52
C GLY A 135 -10.42 -5.88 -16.21
N TYR A 136 -9.56 -6.80 -15.74
CA TYR A 136 -8.34 -7.17 -16.45
C TYR A 136 -8.63 -8.37 -17.37
N PRO A 137 -7.94 -8.48 -18.52
CA PRO A 137 -8.10 -9.64 -19.42
C PRO A 137 -7.89 -11.00 -18.75
N SER A 138 -7.12 -11.06 -17.66
CA SER A 138 -6.79 -12.26 -16.89
C SER A 138 -7.70 -12.52 -15.69
N ASP A 139 -8.75 -11.74 -15.44
CA ASP A 139 -9.58 -11.89 -14.23
C ASP A 139 -10.13 -13.31 -14.04
N SER A 140 -10.45 -14.02 -15.13
CA SER A 140 -10.94 -15.41 -15.06
C SER A 140 -9.89 -16.45 -14.69
N LEU A 141 -8.61 -16.05 -14.64
CA LEU A 141 -7.47 -16.91 -14.29
C LEU A 141 -7.07 -16.74 -12.82
N VAL A 142 -7.44 -15.63 -12.19
CA VAL A 142 -6.99 -15.26 -10.84
C VAL A 142 -7.83 -15.99 -9.79
N ASP A 143 -7.14 -16.72 -8.91
CA ASP A 143 -7.76 -17.46 -7.82
C ASP A 143 -7.73 -16.67 -6.50
N ARG A 144 -6.70 -15.83 -6.30
CA ARG A 144 -6.48 -15.05 -5.07
C ARG A 144 -5.88 -13.68 -5.36
N GLU A 145 -6.21 -12.72 -4.51
CA GLU A 145 -5.68 -11.36 -4.58
C GLU A 145 -5.13 -10.92 -3.22
N TYR A 146 -4.00 -10.21 -3.20
CA TYR A 146 -3.41 -9.59 -2.02
C TYR A 146 -2.87 -8.18 -2.32
N THR A 147 -2.75 -7.34 -1.30
CA THR A 147 -2.08 -6.04 -1.42
C THR A 147 -0.72 -6.07 -0.73
N ILE A 148 0.31 -5.56 -1.42
CA ILE A 148 1.66 -5.37 -0.87
C ILE A 148 2.05 -3.92 -1.06
N VAL A 149 2.48 -3.27 0.01
CA VAL A 149 2.97 -1.89 -0.01
C VAL A 149 4.40 -1.89 0.51
N GLN A 150 5.34 -1.51 -0.35
CA GLN A 150 6.72 -1.27 0.06
C GLN A 150 6.86 0.16 0.55
N SER A 151 7.57 0.34 1.67
CA SER A 151 7.93 1.63 2.24
C SER A 151 9.25 1.57 3.00
N GLU A 152 9.79 2.74 3.31
CA GLU A 152 10.97 2.88 4.16
C GLU A 152 10.66 3.47 5.54
N TRP A 153 11.39 3.02 6.56
CA TRP A 153 11.51 3.69 7.85
C TRP A 153 12.92 4.26 8.02
N TYR A 154 12.96 5.50 8.45
CA TYR A 154 14.18 6.23 8.80
C TYR A 154 14.21 6.47 10.31
N ARG A 155 15.21 7.20 10.80
CA ARG A 155 15.21 7.64 12.20
C ARG A 155 13.97 8.50 12.49
N GLU A 156 13.35 8.23 13.63
CA GLU A 156 12.08 8.86 14.01
C GLU A 156 12.15 10.40 13.98
N HIS A 157 11.24 11.00 13.20
CA HIS A 157 11.07 12.46 13.07
C HIS A 157 12.35 13.25 12.71
N ASP A 158 13.33 12.62 12.05
CA ASP A 158 14.62 13.20 11.70
C ASP A 158 14.67 13.59 10.21
N GLU A 159 14.42 14.86 9.90
CA GLU A 159 14.43 15.38 8.53
C GLU A 159 15.79 15.21 7.82
N ASP A 160 16.90 15.31 8.56
CA ASP A 160 18.23 15.10 7.97
C ASP A 160 18.38 13.63 7.55
N ALA A 161 17.91 12.69 8.38
CA ALA A 161 17.91 11.27 8.03
C ALA A 161 17.02 10.96 6.81
N PHE A 162 15.88 11.65 6.65
CA PHE A 162 15.01 11.48 5.48
C PHE A 162 15.68 11.97 4.19
N LEU A 163 16.47 13.05 4.28
CA LEU A 163 17.20 13.63 3.14
C LEU A 163 18.47 12.86 2.77
N ASP A 164 19.06 12.15 3.73
CA ASP A 164 20.28 11.34 3.52
C ASP A 164 20.04 10.06 2.71
N GLU A 165 18.77 9.70 2.40
CA GLU A 165 18.38 8.55 1.57
C GLU A 165 19.01 7.22 2.04
N ASN A 166 19.17 7.03 3.35
CA ASN A 166 19.66 5.79 3.93
C ASN A 166 18.67 5.25 4.98
N PRO A 167 17.66 4.47 4.57
CA PRO A 167 16.63 3.98 5.48
C PRO A 167 17.20 2.99 6.49
N GLU A 168 16.69 2.99 7.71
CA GLU A 168 17.03 2.00 8.74
C GLU A 168 16.34 0.66 8.44
N TYR A 169 15.08 0.73 7.98
CA TYR A 169 14.29 -0.42 7.54
C TYR A 169 13.66 -0.15 6.17
N VAL A 170 13.54 -1.21 5.38
CA VAL A 170 12.65 -1.22 4.22
C VAL A 170 11.73 -2.41 4.41
N VAL A 171 10.43 -2.23 4.25
CA VAL A 171 9.42 -3.18 4.74
C VAL A 171 8.31 -3.41 3.72
N PHE A 172 7.59 -4.51 3.88
CA PHE A 172 6.30 -4.71 3.22
C PHE A 172 5.18 -4.62 4.26
N ASN A 173 4.18 -3.80 4.00
CA ASN A 173 3.00 -3.61 4.85
C ASN A 173 3.31 -3.11 6.26
N GLY A 174 4.40 -2.36 6.43
CA GLY A 174 4.64 -1.53 7.63
C GLY A 174 5.69 -2.05 8.60
N ASP A 175 6.01 -3.34 8.57
CA ASP A 175 6.98 -3.96 9.48
C ASP A 175 7.83 -5.04 8.80
N ASP A 176 8.89 -5.48 9.47
CA ASP A 176 9.82 -6.49 8.94
C ASP A 176 9.51 -7.94 9.36
N PHE A 177 8.40 -8.24 10.03
CA PHE A 177 8.16 -9.54 10.64
C PHE A 177 6.81 -10.18 10.31
N THR A 178 5.71 -9.41 10.25
CA THR A 178 4.33 -9.90 10.14
C THR A 178 4.14 -10.80 8.94
N LEU A 179 4.59 -10.42 7.73
CA LEU A 179 4.43 -11.24 6.52
C LEU A 179 5.40 -12.44 6.44
N LYS A 180 6.29 -12.60 7.42
CA LYS A 180 7.15 -13.78 7.57
C LYS A 180 6.56 -14.75 8.60
N GLU A 181 6.05 -14.21 9.70
CA GLU A 181 5.41 -14.97 10.78
C GLU A 181 3.99 -15.42 10.44
N HIS A 182 3.28 -14.58 9.70
CA HIS A 182 1.93 -14.81 9.15
C HIS A 182 1.96 -14.69 7.62
N PRO A 183 2.47 -15.70 6.91
CA PRO A 183 2.58 -15.68 5.46
C PRO A 183 1.22 -15.49 4.74
N LEU A 184 1.29 -14.90 3.56
CA LEU A 184 0.20 -14.99 2.59
C LEU A 184 0.01 -16.45 2.19
N LEU A 185 -1.23 -16.88 1.91
CA LEU A 185 -1.53 -18.29 1.64
C LEU A 185 -2.07 -18.50 0.24
N ALA A 186 -1.54 -19.51 -0.46
CA ALA A 186 -2.07 -19.94 -1.75
C ALA A 186 -2.11 -21.46 -1.84
N LYS A 187 -2.87 -21.96 -2.80
CA LYS A 187 -2.92 -23.39 -3.12
C LYS A 187 -2.05 -23.71 -4.32
N VAL A 188 -1.50 -24.92 -4.36
CA VAL A 188 -0.83 -25.43 -5.56
C VAL A 188 -1.76 -25.33 -6.78
N GLY A 189 -1.27 -24.67 -7.82
CA GLY A 189 -1.98 -24.38 -9.06
C GLY A 189 -2.71 -23.03 -9.09
N ASP A 190 -2.79 -22.30 -7.97
CA ASP A 190 -3.43 -20.99 -7.95
C ASP A 190 -2.63 -19.97 -8.79
N THR A 191 -3.35 -19.11 -9.50
CA THR A 191 -2.83 -17.82 -9.97
C THR A 191 -3.11 -16.76 -8.92
N VAL A 192 -2.05 -16.18 -8.35
CA VAL A 192 -2.15 -15.12 -7.35
C VAL A 192 -1.89 -13.76 -8.01
N ARG A 193 -2.82 -12.83 -7.81
CA ARG A 193 -2.66 -11.41 -8.16
C ARG A 193 -2.19 -10.62 -6.95
N LEU A 194 -1.13 -9.84 -7.13
CA LEU A 194 -0.61 -8.91 -6.14
C LEU A 194 -0.80 -7.48 -6.64
N TYR A 195 -1.50 -6.66 -5.86
CA TYR A 195 -1.54 -5.22 -6.02
C TYR A 195 -0.35 -4.63 -5.27
N VAL A 196 0.70 -4.26 -5.99
CA VAL A 196 1.98 -3.84 -5.39
C VAL A 196 2.15 -2.34 -5.57
N THR A 197 2.33 -1.61 -4.47
CA THR A 197 2.66 -0.17 -4.48
C THR A 197 4.01 0.03 -3.82
N ASN A 198 4.92 0.76 -4.46
CA ASN A 198 6.11 1.28 -3.78
C ASN A 198 5.85 2.74 -3.44
N VAL A 199 5.50 3.03 -2.17
CA VAL A 199 5.19 4.40 -1.75
C VAL A 199 6.45 5.22 -1.46
N GLY A 200 7.61 4.57 -1.36
CA GLY A 200 8.86 5.24 -0.99
C GLY A 200 8.93 5.57 0.52
N PRO A 201 9.38 6.78 0.90
CA PRO A 201 9.38 8.00 0.10
C PRO A 201 10.47 8.13 -0.98
N ASN A 202 11.61 7.46 -0.86
CA ASN A 202 12.81 7.80 -1.65
C ASN A 202 13.24 6.68 -2.60
N GLU A 203 13.15 5.42 -2.16
CA GLU A 203 13.72 4.30 -2.91
C GLU A 203 12.83 3.85 -4.07
N VAL A 204 13.47 3.26 -5.09
CA VAL A 204 12.76 2.43 -6.08
C VAL A 204 12.66 0.98 -5.56
N SER A 205 11.77 0.19 -6.14
CA SER A 205 11.62 -1.24 -5.82
C SER A 205 11.92 -2.09 -7.04
N SER A 206 12.77 -3.10 -6.87
CA SER A 206 13.01 -4.15 -7.85
C SER A 206 12.18 -5.39 -7.47
N PHE A 207 10.85 -5.28 -7.49
CA PHE A 207 9.93 -6.28 -6.95
C PHE A 207 10.02 -7.64 -7.67
N HIS A 208 10.14 -8.72 -6.90
CA HIS A 208 10.35 -10.08 -7.36
C HIS A 208 9.65 -11.10 -6.45
N VAL A 209 9.11 -12.17 -7.06
CA VAL A 209 8.62 -13.36 -6.35
C VAL A 209 9.55 -14.53 -6.71
N VAL A 210 10.28 -15.02 -5.71
CA VAL A 210 11.26 -16.09 -5.88
C VAL A 210 10.56 -17.39 -6.25
N GLY A 211 11.15 -18.16 -7.17
CA GLY A 211 10.62 -19.46 -7.59
C GLY A 211 9.57 -19.40 -8.69
N THR A 212 9.27 -18.21 -9.23
CA THR A 212 8.34 -18.04 -10.34
C THR A 212 8.73 -16.86 -11.25
N THR A 213 8.10 -16.79 -12.42
CA THR A 213 8.07 -15.58 -13.27
C THR A 213 6.68 -14.99 -13.22
N MET A 214 6.57 -13.69 -13.42
CA MET A 214 5.29 -12.99 -13.48
C MET A 214 4.65 -13.26 -14.84
N ASP A 215 3.53 -13.99 -14.82
CA ASP A 215 2.77 -14.33 -16.02
C ASP A 215 2.31 -13.06 -16.73
N GLN A 216 1.77 -12.12 -15.95
CA GLN A 216 1.34 -10.80 -16.40
C GLN A 216 1.71 -9.72 -15.39
N VAL A 217 2.10 -8.56 -15.90
CA VAL A 217 2.34 -7.36 -15.10
C VAL A 217 1.65 -6.18 -15.77
N TYR A 218 0.78 -5.48 -15.04
CA TYR A 218 0.13 -4.26 -15.49
C TYR A 218 0.74 -3.07 -14.74
N LEU A 219 1.54 -2.26 -15.44
CA LEU A 219 2.17 -1.08 -14.82
C LEU A 219 1.10 -0.05 -14.42
N ASP A 220 1.24 0.45 -13.18
CA ASP A 220 0.24 1.25 -12.45
C ASP A 220 -1.15 0.59 -12.36
N GLY A 221 -1.24 -0.72 -12.60
CA GLY A 221 -2.50 -1.46 -12.68
C GLY A 221 -3.40 -1.07 -13.86
N ASN A 222 -2.92 -0.30 -14.84
CA ASN A 222 -3.74 0.00 -16.00
C ASN A 222 -3.79 -1.23 -16.93
N PRO A 223 -4.97 -1.78 -17.32
CA PRO A 223 -5.05 -2.97 -18.17
C PRO A 223 -4.38 -2.82 -19.54
N LYS A 224 -4.12 -1.57 -19.99
CA LYS A 224 -3.43 -1.28 -21.26
C LYS A 224 -1.91 -1.42 -21.17
N ASN A 225 -1.34 -1.38 -19.97
CA ASN A 225 0.10 -1.37 -19.74
C ASN A 225 0.62 -2.77 -19.38
N VAL A 226 0.21 -3.77 -20.15
CA VAL A 226 0.52 -5.17 -19.85
C VAL A 226 1.89 -5.60 -20.40
N LEU A 227 2.65 -6.27 -19.55
CA LEU A 227 3.89 -6.99 -19.84
C LEU A 227 3.71 -8.47 -19.49
N TYR A 228 4.53 -9.34 -20.08
CA TYR A 228 4.42 -10.79 -19.93
C TYR A 228 5.77 -11.43 -19.61
N GLY A 229 5.78 -12.45 -18.76
CA GLY A 229 6.97 -13.25 -18.46
C GLY A 229 8.09 -12.45 -17.78
N MET A 230 7.74 -11.42 -17.01
CA MET A 230 8.71 -10.60 -16.29
C MET A 230 9.29 -11.38 -15.11
N GLN A 231 10.61 -11.38 -14.92
CA GLN A 231 11.20 -11.96 -13.71
C GLN A 231 11.08 -11.01 -12.51
N THR A 232 11.20 -9.70 -12.77
CA THR A 232 11.26 -8.63 -11.79
C THR A 232 10.62 -7.40 -12.42
N VAL A 233 9.82 -6.65 -11.66
CA VAL A 233 9.26 -5.38 -12.11
C VAL A 233 9.91 -4.24 -11.33
N LEU A 234 10.38 -3.22 -12.06
CA LEU A 234 10.87 -1.99 -11.46
C LEU A 234 9.68 -1.08 -11.17
N ILE A 235 9.52 -0.69 -9.91
CA ILE A 235 8.44 0.19 -9.44
C ILE A 235 9.09 1.46 -8.86
N PRO A 236 8.89 2.65 -9.44
CA PRO A 236 9.46 3.89 -8.91
C PRO A 236 8.84 4.25 -7.54
N SER A 237 9.43 5.18 -6.80
CA SER A 237 8.75 5.80 -5.65
C SER A 237 7.44 6.47 -6.13
N GLY A 238 6.35 6.19 -5.43
CA GLY A 238 4.99 6.55 -5.81
C GLY A 238 4.38 5.71 -6.95
N GLY A 239 5.11 4.71 -7.45
CA GLY A 239 4.64 3.82 -8.51
C GLY A 239 3.93 2.58 -7.99
N ALA A 240 3.22 1.90 -8.88
CA ALA A 240 2.57 0.63 -8.56
C ALA A 240 2.55 -0.34 -9.75
N ALA A 241 2.17 -1.58 -9.48
CA ALA A 241 1.89 -2.58 -10.51
C ALA A 241 0.86 -3.60 -10.00
N VAL A 242 0.10 -4.17 -10.93
CA VAL A 242 -0.59 -5.45 -10.70
C VAL A 242 0.27 -6.55 -11.26
N VAL A 243 0.62 -7.53 -10.42
CA VAL A 243 1.49 -8.66 -10.77
C VAL A 243 0.73 -9.95 -10.61
N GLU A 244 0.80 -10.85 -11.58
CA GLU A 244 0.17 -12.16 -11.53
C GLU A 244 1.20 -13.26 -11.64
N VAL A 245 1.13 -14.24 -10.74
CA VAL A 245 2.04 -15.39 -10.67
C VAL A 245 1.28 -16.69 -10.50
N THR A 246 1.65 -17.71 -11.26
CA THR A 246 1.18 -19.08 -11.06
C THR A 246 2.14 -19.85 -10.15
N LEU A 247 1.59 -20.59 -9.18
CA LEU A 247 2.37 -21.34 -8.18
C LEU A 247 2.22 -22.84 -8.40
N THR A 248 3.31 -23.51 -8.78
CA THR A 248 3.25 -24.87 -9.33
C THR A 248 3.61 -25.98 -8.35
N GLU A 249 4.26 -25.66 -7.23
CA GLU A 249 4.72 -26.63 -6.22
C GLU A 249 4.40 -26.16 -4.80
N GLU A 250 4.36 -27.09 -3.84
CA GLU A 250 4.23 -26.74 -2.42
C GLU A 250 5.54 -26.13 -1.92
N GLY A 251 5.45 -25.11 -1.06
CA GLY A 251 6.60 -24.48 -0.45
C GLY A 251 6.36 -23.02 -0.11
N ASP A 252 7.37 -22.42 0.51
CA ASP A 252 7.39 -20.99 0.80
C ASP A 252 8.08 -20.27 -0.35
N TYR A 253 7.39 -19.28 -0.92
CA TYR A 253 7.85 -18.43 -2.01
C TYR A 253 8.19 -17.05 -1.43
N PRO A 254 9.48 -16.71 -1.25
CA PRO A 254 9.86 -15.37 -0.83
C PRO A 254 9.44 -14.30 -1.84
N ILE A 255 8.83 -13.23 -1.35
CA ILE A 255 8.57 -11.98 -2.09
C ILE A 255 9.58 -10.96 -1.59
N LEU A 256 10.24 -10.21 -2.48
CA LEU A 256 11.29 -9.24 -2.11
C LEU A 256 11.49 -8.14 -3.14
N THR A 257 12.09 -7.02 -2.72
CA THR A 257 12.83 -6.17 -3.66
C THR A 257 14.22 -6.75 -3.89
N HIS A 258 14.64 -6.86 -5.16
CA HIS A 258 15.93 -7.42 -5.52
C HIS A 258 17.09 -6.42 -5.31
N GLN A 259 16.80 -5.22 -4.78
CA GLN A 259 17.79 -4.42 -4.06
C GLN A 259 18.09 -5.11 -2.73
N LEU A 260 19.09 -5.98 -2.73
CA LEU A 260 19.34 -6.91 -1.64
C LEU A 260 19.76 -6.24 -0.33
N ASN A 261 20.28 -5.01 -0.39
CA ASN A 261 20.45 -4.15 0.79
C ASN A 261 19.11 -3.90 1.48
N ASP A 262 18.07 -3.56 0.72
CA ASP A 262 16.74 -3.23 1.24
C ASP A 262 16.00 -4.49 1.70
N ALA A 263 16.14 -5.60 0.95
CA ALA A 263 15.68 -6.91 1.41
C ALA A 263 16.32 -7.32 2.75
N SER A 264 17.62 -7.04 2.93
CA SER A 264 18.34 -7.33 4.18
C SER A 264 17.93 -6.42 5.33
N LYS A 265 17.36 -5.25 5.03
CA LYS A 265 16.78 -4.30 6.00
C LYS A 265 15.30 -4.59 6.33
N GLY A 266 14.71 -5.63 5.76
CA GLY A 266 13.38 -6.10 6.14
C GLY A 266 12.49 -6.52 4.97
N ALA A 267 12.69 -5.98 3.77
CA ALA A 267 11.75 -5.97 2.64
C ALA A 267 11.59 -7.33 1.95
N THR A 268 11.06 -8.26 2.73
CA THR A 268 10.88 -9.67 2.41
C THR A 268 9.59 -10.15 3.06
N ALA A 269 8.80 -10.90 2.31
CA ALA A 269 7.55 -11.52 2.77
C ALA A 269 7.50 -12.98 2.31
N ILE A 270 6.60 -13.78 2.87
CA ILE A 270 6.41 -15.18 2.48
C ILE A 270 5.02 -15.36 1.88
N LEU A 271 4.97 -15.99 0.71
CA LEU A 271 3.77 -16.60 0.14
C LEU A 271 3.88 -18.12 0.29
N ARG A 272 3.12 -18.69 1.24
CA ARG A 272 3.12 -20.11 1.56
C ARG A 272 2.09 -20.85 0.71
N VAL A 273 2.57 -21.83 -0.04
CA VAL A 273 1.78 -22.64 -0.96
C VAL A 273 1.60 -24.04 -0.40
N THR A 274 0.35 -24.43 -0.18
CA THR A 274 -0.01 -25.76 0.34
C THR A 274 -1.01 -26.47 -0.58
N LYS A 275 -1.19 -27.79 -0.43
CA LYS A 275 -2.20 -28.53 -1.20
C LYS A 275 -3.64 -28.02 -1.09
N ASP A 276 -4.01 -27.41 0.04
CA ASP A 276 -5.38 -26.97 0.32
C ASP A 276 -5.52 -25.45 0.50
N GLY A 277 -4.41 -24.70 0.41
CA GLY A 277 -4.39 -23.24 0.54
C GLY A 277 -4.62 -22.75 1.96
N LYS A 278 -4.28 -23.57 2.96
CA LYS A 278 -4.35 -23.27 4.40
C LYS A 278 -3.01 -23.53 5.08
N ASP A 279 -2.80 -22.88 6.21
CA ASP A 279 -1.68 -23.13 7.12
C ASP A 279 -2.24 -23.60 8.47
N ASN A 280 -1.80 -24.74 8.97
CA ASN A 280 -2.25 -25.33 10.24
C ASN A 280 -3.78 -25.37 10.50
N HIS A 281 -4.60 -25.47 9.44
CA HIS A 281 -6.08 -25.38 9.44
C HIS A 281 -6.68 -23.98 9.69
N GLU A 282 -5.88 -22.92 9.75
CA GLU A 282 -6.38 -21.54 9.74
C GLU A 282 -6.60 -21.04 8.30
N PRO A 283 -7.69 -20.29 8.04
CA PRO A 283 -7.94 -19.70 6.73
C PRO A 283 -6.93 -18.57 6.43
N ALA A 284 -6.69 -18.31 5.14
CA ALA A 284 -5.90 -17.17 4.68
C ALA A 284 -6.44 -15.87 5.28
N MET A 285 -5.60 -15.09 5.94
CA MET A 285 -5.96 -13.71 6.32
C MET A 285 -6.08 -12.88 5.04
N ASN A 286 -7.19 -12.17 4.89
CA ASN A 286 -7.34 -11.16 3.85
C ASN A 286 -6.59 -9.91 4.34
N HIS A 287 -5.43 -9.62 3.73
CA HIS A 287 -4.72 -8.35 3.86
C HIS A 287 -4.90 -7.52 2.59
#